data_AF-A0A1S2GVC6-F1
#
_entry.id   AF-A0A1S2GVC6-F1
#
_cell.length_a   1.000
_cell.length_b   1.000
_cell.length_c   1.000
_cell.angle_alpha   90.00
_cell.angle_beta   90.00
_cell.angle_gamma   90.00
#
_symmetry.space_group_name_H-M   'P 1'
#
loop_
_entity.id
_entity.type
_entity.pdbx_description
1 polymer ?
#
loop_
_entity_poly.entity_id
_entity_poly.type
_entity_poly.pdbx_seq_one_letter_code
_entity_poly.pdbx_strand_id
1 'polypeptide(L)'
;MPAADGGGEHWVEGDGSPEPIGLIVAPGGNQIVGYPGVGEPLSWTVAFDEPVYTKDGRGPFERATVLSRQLVPVEPDRYEA
;
A
#
# COMPACT_ATOMS: atom_id res chain seq x y z
N MET A 1 -16.34 23.29 9.68
CA MET A 1 -16.14 21.97 9.03
C MET A 1 -14.84 21.40 9.59
N PRO A 2 -14.85 20.36 10.43
CA PRO A 2 -13.60 19.68 10.75
C PRO A 2 -13.02 19.08 9.46
N ALA A 3 -11.72 19.27 9.27
CA ALA A 3 -10.96 18.75 8.13
C ALA A 3 -11.16 17.24 8.02
N ALA A 4 -11.26 16.71 6.80
CA ALA A 4 -11.31 15.28 6.56
C ALA A 4 -10.02 14.63 7.08
N ASP A 5 -10.10 14.07 8.29
CA ASP A 5 -9.04 13.26 8.89
C ASP A 5 -8.73 12.08 7.97
N GLY A 6 -7.46 11.96 7.57
CA GLY A 6 -6.85 10.66 7.27
C GLY A 6 -7.44 9.84 6.14
N GLY A 7 -7.62 10.42 4.93
CA GLY A 7 -7.98 9.66 3.73
C GLY A 7 -6.88 8.68 3.29
N GLY A 8 -6.78 7.54 3.96
CA GLY A 8 -5.95 6.39 3.64
C GLY A 8 -6.38 5.23 4.51
N GLU A 9 -6.83 4.15 3.89
CA GLU A 9 -7.25 2.94 4.60
C GLU A 9 -6.06 2.43 5.40
N HIS A 10 -6.16 2.42 6.73
CA HIS A 10 -5.16 1.76 7.56
C HIS A 10 -5.47 0.27 7.59
N TRP A 11 -4.48 -0.55 7.26
CA TRP A 11 -4.59 -2.00 7.25
C TRP A 11 -4.31 -2.54 8.65
N VAL A 12 -4.97 -3.63 9.04
CA VAL A 12 -4.66 -4.34 10.28
C VAL A 12 -3.40 -5.16 10.01
N GLU A 13 -2.29 -4.76 10.62
CA GLU A 13 -1.09 -5.61 10.69
C GLU A 13 -1.45 -6.87 11.48
N GLY A 14 -0.94 -8.03 11.05
CA GLY A 14 -0.72 -9.12 11.99
C GLY A 14 0.24 -8.57 13.06
N ASP A 15 -0.19 -8.59 14.33
CA ASP A 15 0.58 -8.32 15.55
C ASP A 15 1.35 -6.98 15.76
N GLY A 16 1.47 -6.11 14.76
CA GLY A 16 2.22 -4.85 14.86
C GLY A 16 3.72 -4.99 14.55
N SER A 17 4.13 -6.12 13.96
CA SER A 17 5.44 -6.32 13.35
C SER A 17 5.66 -5.35 12.19
N PRO A 18 6.89 -4.84 12.00
CA PRO A 18 7.25 -4.00 10.85
C PRO A 18 7.33 -4.79 9.52
N GLU A 19 6.95 -6.07 9.52
CA GLU A 19 6.99 -6.93 8.33
C GLU A 19 5.98 -6.47 7.26
N PRO A 20 6.41 -6.35 5.99
CA PRO A 20 5.50 -6.07 4.90
C PRO A 20 4.48 -7.19 4.72
N ILE A 21 3.20 -6.84 4.67
CA ILE A 21 2.07 -7.78 4.51
C ILE A 21 1.63 -8.00 3.05
N GLY A 22 2.35 -7.42 2.09
CA GLY A 22 1.98 -7.51 0.68
C GLY A 22 3.01 -6.88 -0.27
N LEU A 23 2.79 -7.09 -1.56
CA LEU A 23 3.68 -6.67 -2.64
C LEU A 23 2.98 -5.71 -3.60
N ILE A 24 3.73 -4.71 -4.08
CA ILE A 24 3.28 -3.79 -5.13
C ILE A 24 3.26 -4.55 -6.46
N VAL A 25 2.11 -4.60 -7.13
CA VAL A 25 1.95 -5.32 -8.41
C VAL A 25 1.63 -4.40 -9.59
N ALA A 26 1.16 -3.17 -9.33
CA ALA A 26 0.88 -2.18 -10.36
C ALA A 26 0.80 -0.76 -9.75
N PRO A 27 0.88 0.29 -10.57
CA PRO A 27 0.44 1.64 -10.17
C PRO A 27 -1.04 1.66 -9.79
N GLY A 28 -1.44 2.62 -8.96
CA GLY A 28 -2.83 2.77 -8.53
C GLY A 28 -3.77 3.10 -9.70
N GLY A 29 -5.02 2.67 -9.57
CA GLY A 29 -6.05 2.91 -10.58
C GLY A 29 -6.22 4.40 -10.89
N ASN A 30 -6.45 4.73 -12.17
CA ASN A 30 -6.65 6.10 -12.68
C ASN A 30 -5.44 7.04 -12.57
N GLN A 31 -4.21 6.53 -12.48
CA GLN A 31 -3.00 7.34 -12.59
C GLN A 31 -2.37 7.19 -13.97
N ILE A 32 -2.03 8.33 -14.60
CA ILE A 32 -1.12 8.37 -15.75
C ILE A 32 0.27 8.41 -15.14
N VAL A 33 1.04 7.34 -15.28
CA VAL A 33 2.40 7.23 -14.73
C VAL A 33 3.35 6.76 -15.84
N GLY A 34 4.63 7.13 -15.74
CA GLY A 34 5.65 6.73 -16.74
C GLY A 34 5.71 7.59 -18.01
N TYR A 35 4.91 8.66 -18.11
CA TYR A 35 5.03 9.63 -19.20
C TYR A 35 6.02 10.75 -18.84
N PRO A 36 6.86 11.23 -19.79
CA PRO A 36 7.75 12.35 -19.55
C PRO A 36 7.01 13.59 -19.02
N GLY A 37 7.47 14.12 -17.88
CA GLY A 37 6.85 15.27 -17.23
C GLY A 37 5.73 14.94 -16.24
N VAL A 38 5.36 13.67 -16.08
CA VAL A 38 4.43 13.23 -15.04
C VAL A 38 5.20 12.73 -13.84
N GLY A 39 4.79 13.17 -12.64
CA GLY A 39 5.44 12.83 -11.37
C GLY A 39 5.30 11.36 -10.97
N GLU A 40 5.83 11.02 -9.80
CA GLU A 40 5.77 9.66 -9.25
C GLU A 40 4.34 9.24 -8.92
N PRO A 41 4.02 7.92 -8.96
CA PRO A 41 2.71 7.42 -8.56
C PRO A 41 2.38 7.81 -7.12
N LEU A 42 1.16 8.31 -6.90
CA LEU A 42 0.67 8.68 -5.56
C LEU A 42 0.01 7.49 -4.83
N SER A 43 -0.28 6.42 -5.57
CA SER A 43 -0.85 5.20 -5.05
C SER A 43 -0.44 3.99 -5.90
N TRP A 44 -0.60 2.81 -5.30
CA TRP A 44 -0.09 1.54 -5.81
C TRP A 44 -1.12 0.46 -5.57
N THR A 45 -1.32 -0.42 -6.53
CA THR A 45 -2.06 -1.67 -6.28
C THR A 45 -1.14 -2.65 -5.58
N VAL A 46 -1.55 -3.05 -4.37
CA VAL A 46 -0.86 -4.03 -3.54
C VAL A 46 -1.67 -5.32 -3.55
N ALA A 47 -0.98 -6.45 -3.73
CA ALA A 47 -1.52 -7.78 -3.48
C ALA A 47 -1.01 -8.27 -2.13
N PHE A 48 -1.92 -8.73 -1.27
CA PHE A 48 -1.57 -9.24 0.05
C PHE A 48 -1.25 -10.73 0.00
N ASP A 49 -0.39 -11.20 0.92
CA ASP A 49 -0.05 -12.63 1.03
C ASP A 49 -1.25 -13.45 1.54
N GLU A 50 -1.97 -12.90 2.52
CA GLU A 50 -3.26 -13.40 3.00
C GLU A 50 -4.33 -12.29 2.88
N PRO A 51 -5.64 -12.62 2.82
CA PRO A 51 -6.69 -11.60 2.75
C PRO A 51 -6.75 -10.69 3.99
N VAL A 52 -6.61 -9.36 3.81
CA VAL A 52 -6.45 -8.37 4.91
C VAL A 52 -7.71 -7.54 5.15
N TYR A 53 -7.97 -7.18 6.42
CA TYR A 53 -8.99 -6.20 6.79
C TYR A 53 -8.40 -4.82 7.04
N THR A 54 -9.19 -3.78 6.79
CA THR A 54 -8.88 -2.42 7.25
C THR A 54 -9.17 -2.28 8.75
N LYS A 55 -8.58 -1.27 9.41
CA LYS A 55 -8.79 -1.00 10.84
C LYS A 55 -10.24 -0.67 11.20
N ASP A 56 -11.01 -0.16 10.25
CA ASP A 56 -12.45 0.07 10.37
C ASP A 56 -13.31 -1.17 10.05
N GLY A 57 -12.67 -2.33 9.80
CA GLY A 57 -13.32 -3.63 9.68
C GLY A 57 -13.82 -3.98 8.28
N ARG A 58 -13.42 -3.25 7.23
CA ARG A 58 -13.77 -3.60 5.84
C ARG A 58 -12.82 -4.67 5.31
N GLY A 59 -13.32 -5.56 4.47
CA GLY A 59 -12.55 -6.67 3.90
C GLY A 59 -13.24 -8.03 4.07
N PRO A 60 -12.50 -9.14 3.90
CA PRO A 60 -11.07 -9.18 3.64
C PRO A 60 -10.74 -8.89 2.17
N PHE A 61 -9.58 -8.26 1.92
CA PHE A 61 -9.13 -7.88 0.59
C PHE A 61 -7.92 -8.72 0.18
N GLU A 62 -7.98 -9.31 -1.01
CA GLU A 62 -6.80 -9.92 -1.65
C GLU A 62 -5.89 -8.86 -2.31
N ARG A 63 -6.50 -7.73 -2.74
CA ARG A 63 -5.81 -6.59 -3.35
C ARG A 63 -6.44 -5.28 -2.94
N ALA A 64 -5.63 -4.23 -2.85
CA ALA A 64 -6.10 -2.87 -2.57
C ALA A 64 -5.24 -1.79 -3.24
N THR A 65 -5.79 -0.58 -3.35
CA THR A 65 -5.02 0.61 -3.70
C THR A 65 -4.47 1.25 -2.43
N VAL A 66 -3.16 1.23 -2.27
CA VAL A 66 -2.43 1.74 -1.11
C VAL A 66 -1.71 3.04 -1.49
N LEU A 67 -1.71 4.03 -0.62
CA LEU A 67 -1.09 5.32 -0.89
C LEU A 67 0.42 5.24 -0.66
N SER A 68 1.22 5.96 -1.46
CA SER A 68 2.70 5.83 -1.41
C SER A 68 3.29 6.06 -0.02
N ARG A 69 2.68 6.95 0.78
CA ARG A 69 3.10 7.23 2.18
C ARG A 69 2.88 6.08 3.17
N GLN A 70 2.13 5.06 2.79
CA GLN A 70 1.85 3.88 3.62
C GLN A 70 2.74 2.70 3.26
N LEU A 71 3.53 2.81 2.18
CA LEU A 71 4.50 1.80 1.82
C LEU A 71 5.73 1.96 2.70
N VAL A 72 6.22 0.84 3.21
CA VAL A 72 7.45 0.76 3.99
C VAL A 72 8.51 0.14 3.08
N PRO A 73 9.70 0.77 2.93
CA PRO A 73 10.78 0.17 2.16
C PRO A 73 11.22 -1.12 2.85
N VAL A 74 11.30 -2.20 2.08
CA VAL A 74 12.05 -3.38 2.51
C VAL A 74 13.53 -3.08 2.32
N GLU A 75 14.33 -3.26 3.36
CA GLU A 75 15.77 -3.36 3.17
C GLU A 75 15.98 -4.61 2.31
N PRO A 76 16.58 -4.51 1.09
CA PRO A 76 16.94 -5.71 0.37
C PRO A 76 17.90 -6.48 1.26
N ASP A 77 17.58 -7.73 1.56
CA ASP A 77 18.47 -8.61 2.28
C ASP A 77 19.87 -8.45 1.67
N ARG A 78 20.85 -8.13 2.51
CA ARG A 78 22.26 -7.96 2.12
C ARG A 78 22.89 -9.26 1.57
N TYR A 79 22.08 -10.25 1.22
CA TYR A 79 22.46 -11.60 0.91
C TYR A 79 21.51 -12.19 -0.14
N GLU A 80 21.75 -11.85 -1.40
CA GLU A 80 21.90 -12.87 -2.45
C GLU A 80 23.23 -12.57 -3.18
N ALA A 81 23.95 -13.65 -3.50
CA ALA A 81 25.38 -13.74 -3.77
C ALA A 81 25.93 -12.92 -4.96
#